data_AF-A0A9E3B8D7-F1
#
_entry.id   AF-A0A9E3B8D7-F1
#
_cell.length_a   1.000
_cell.length_b   1.000
_cell.length_c   1.000
_cell.angle_alpha   90.00
_cell.angle_beta   90.00
_cell.angle_gamma   90.00
#
_symmetry.space_group_name_H-M   'P 1'
#
loop_
_entity.id
_entity.type
_entity.pdbx_description
1 polymer ?
#
loop_
_entity_poly.entity_id
_entity_poly.type
_entity_poly.pdbx_seq_one_letter_code
_entity_poly.pdbx_strand_id
1 'polypeptide(L)' 'MANSNSRAIFYAAIVVAIIAVLLCVFYMVPGVYHPLAFSGDPSSAHPKHAIAFGLLAVIAIIGALVTRPKSVN' A
#
# COMPACT_ATOMS: atom_id res chain seq x y z
N MET A 1 5.77 15.90 -24.33
CA MET A 1 4.34 15.75 -23.96
C MET A 1 4.25 14.79 -22.76
N ALA A 2 3.82 15.27 -21.60
CA ALA A 2 3.58 14.38 -20.46
C ALA A 2 2.39 13.48 -20.77
N ASN A 3 2.67 12.21 -21.08
CA ASN A 3 1.66 11.18 -21.34
C ASN A 3 0.61 11.24 -20.21
N SER A 4 -0.65 11.49 -20.56
CA SER A 4 -1.76 11.52 -19.62
C SER A 4 -1.84 10.24 -18.78
N ASN A 5 -1.44 9.10 -19.36
CA ASN A 5 -1.34 7.82 -18.64
C ASN A 5 -0.32 7.86 -17.50
N SER A 6 0.83 8.52 -17.66
CA SER A 6 1.85 8.58 -16.60
C SER A 6 1.37 9.35 -15.38
N ARG A 7 0.57 10.41 -15.58
CA ARG A 7 -0.04 11.18 -14.48
C ARG A 7 -1.13 10.36 -13.78
N ALA A 8 -1.97 9.65 -14.54
CA ALA A 8 -2.98 8.77 -13.96
C ALA A 8 -2.35 7.64 -13.13
N ILE A 9 -1.29 7.00 -13.65
CA ILE A 9 -0.56 5.94 -12.93
C ILE A 9 0.11 6.49 -11.67
N PHE A 10 0.66 7.71 -11.70
CA PHE A 10 1.24 8.35 -10.52
C PHE A 10 0.22 8.52 -9.39
N TYR A 11 -0.94 9.10 -9.69
CA TYR A 11 -2.00 9.29 -8.68
C TYR A 11 -2.58 7.95 -8.20
N ALA A 12 -2.77 6.98 -9.10
CA ALA A 12 -3.22 5.64 -8.73
C ALA A 12 -2.20 4.94 -7.80
N ALA A 13 -0.91 5.04 -8.10
CA ALA A 13 0.15 4.47 -7.28
C ALA A 13 0.20 5.11 -5.88
N ILE A 14 -0.04 6.42 -5.76
CA ILE A 14 -0.16 7.11 -4.46
C ILE A 14 -1.35 6.56 -3.67
N VAL A 15 -2.53 6.45 -4.29
CA VAL A 15 -3.74 5.95 -3.61
C VAL A 15 -3.51 4.51 -3.12
N VAL A 16 -2.94 3.65 -3.97
CA VAL A 16 -2.61 2.27 -3.60
C VAL A 16 -1.57 2.24 -2.47
N ALA A 17 -0.55 3.09 -2.51
CA ALA A 17 0.45 3.18 -1.45
C ALA A 17 -0.19 3.56 -0.11
N ILE A 18 -1.08 4.54 -0.08
CA ILE A 18 -1.80 4.96 1.14
C ILE A 18 -2.63 3.80 1.69
N ILE A 19 -3.43 3.13 0.85
CA ILE A 19 -4.27 2.01 1.27
C ILE A 19 -3.40 0.85 1.80
N ALA A 20 -2.31 0.54 1.12
CA ALA A 20 -1.39 -0.53 1.53
C ALA A 20 -0.71 -0.22 2.88
N VAL A 21 -0.32 1.05 3.12
CA VAL A 21 0.21 1.47 4.42
C VAL A 21 -0.85 1.36 5.52
N LEU A 22 -2.07 1.83 5.26
CA LEU A 22 -3.17 1.72 6.23
C LEU A 22 -3.46 0.25 6.59
N LEU A 23 -3.48 -0.65 5.60
CA LEU A 23 -3.64 -2.08 5.83
C LEU A 23 -2.45 -2.66 6.60
N CYS A 24 -1.22 -2.29 6.26
CA CYS A 24 -0.02 -2.72 7.00
C CYS A 24 -0.13 -2.37 8.49
N VAL A 25 -0.47 -1.12 8.81
CA VAL A 25 -0.66 -0.67 10.20
C VAL A 25 -1.83 -1.41 10.85
N PHE A 26 -2.97 -1.53 10.17
CA PHE A 26 -4.14 -2.25 10.67
C PHE A 26 -3.78 -3.68 11.08
N TYR A 27 -3.05 -4.43 10.24
CA TYR A 27 -2.62 -5.81 10.53
C TYR A 27 -1.49 -5.92 11.58
N MET A 28 -0.84 -4.81 11.95
CA MET A 28 0.13 -4.78 13.06
C MET A 28 -0.51 -4.56 14.42
N VAL A 29 -1.72 -3.98 14.50
CA VAL A 29 -2.37 -3.67 15.79
C VAL A 29 -3.07 -4.93 16.32
N PRO A 30 -2.61 -5.53 17.45
CA PRO A 30 -3.31 -6.63 18.10
C PRO A 30 -4.61 -6.16 18.76
N GLY A 31 -5.62 -7.02 18.86
CA GLY A 31 -6.88 -6.72 19.54
C GLY A 31 -7.96 -6.05 18.68
N VAL A 32 -7.73 -5.93 17.37
CA VAL A 32 -8.73 -5.47 16.39
C VAL A 32 -9.18 -6.69 15.57
N TYR A 33 -10.44 -6.74 15.14
CA TYR A 33 -10.94 -7.83 14.31
C TYR A 33 -10.38 -7.74 12.87
N HIS A 34 -9.60 -8.73 12.45
CA HIS A 34 -9.03 -8.82 11.11
C HIS A 34 -9.83 -9.77 10.22
N PRO A 35 -10.62 -9.26 9.25
CA PRO A 35 -11.49 -10.12 8.42
C PRO A 35 -10.74 -11.05 7.46
N LEU A 36 -9.46 -10.80 7.14
CA LEU A 36 -8.66 -11.68 6.28
C LEU A 36 -7.80 -12.69 7.08
N ALA A 37 -7.98 -12.77 8.41
CA ALA A 37 -7.35 -13.76 9.26
C ALA A 37 -8.02 -15.13 9.14
N PHE A 38 -7.89 -15.80 7.98
CA PHE A 38 -8.52 -17.10 7.72
C PHE A 38 -7.84 -18.29 8.43
N SER A 39 -6.86 -18.05 9.30
CA SER A 39 -6.09 -19.09 9.98
C SER A 39 -5.79 -18.69 11.44
N GLY A 40 -6.75 -18.91 12.35
CA GLY A 40 -6.59 -18.73 13.80
C GLY A 40 -7.48 -17.64 14.41
N ASP A 41 -7.10 -17.18 15.62
CA ASP A 41 -7.80 -16.13 16.36
C ASP A 41 -7.88 -14.81 15.56
N PRO A 42 -9.09 -14.34 15.19
CA PRO A 42 -9.28 -13.18 14.31
C PRO A 42 -8.91 -11.84 14.95
N SER A 43 -8.48 -11.85 16.22
CA SER A 43 -8.02 -10.68 16.97
C SER A 43 -6.52 -10.70 17.28
N SER A 44 -5.79 -11.72 16.80
CA SER A 44 -4.33 -11.78 16.95
C SER A 44 -3.65 -10.91 15.90
N ALA A 45 -2.51 -10.28 16.26
CA ALA A 45 -1.68 -9.61 15.27
C ALA A 45 -1.22 -10.64 14.22
N HIS A 46 -1.46 -10.33 12.93
CA HIS A 46 -1.05 -11.18 11.81
C HIS A 46 0.16 -10.58 11.10
N PRO A 47 1.39 -10.78 11.62
CA PRO A 47 2.59 -10.16 11.08
C PRO A 47 2.85 -10.55 9.63
N LYS A 48 2.42 -11.75 9.20
CA LYS A 48 2.53 -12.20 7.79
C LYS A 48 1.75 -11.29 6.83
N HIS A 49 0.55 -10.84 7.23
CA HIS A 49 -0.26 -9.93 6.41
C HIS A 49 0.29 -8.51 6.46
N ALA A 50 0.73 -8.05 7.63
CA ALA A 50 1.42 -6.77 7.75
C ALA A 50 2.66 -6.68 6.84
N ILE A 51 3.49 -7.72 6.82
CA ILE A 51 4.66 -7.80 5.93
C ILE A 51 4.23 -7.80 4.46
N ALA A 52 3.21 -8.57 4.09
CA ALA A 52 2.71 -8.61 2.71
C ALA A 52 2.20 -7.23 2.23
N PHE A 53 1.38 -6.55 3.04
CA PHE A 53 0.89 -5.19 2.72
C PHE A 53 2.00 -4.15 2.78
N GLY A 54 2.97 -4.30 3.68
CA GLY A 54 4.16 -3.45 3.74
C GLY A 54 5.02 -3.56 2.48
N LEU A 55 5.25 -4.77 1.95
CA LEU A 55 5.96 -4.96 0.69
C LEU A 55 5.17 -4.36 -0.49
N LEU A 56 3.86 -4.54 -0.51
CA LEU A 56 2.98 -3.94 -1.51
C LEU A 56 3.05 -2.40 -1.49
N ALA A 57 3.09 -1.81 -0.28
CA ALA A 57 3.28 -0.38 -0.10
C ALA A 57 4.62 0.10 -0.66
N VAL A 58 5.72 -0.63 -0.39
CA VAL A 58 7.04 -0.29 -0.93
C VAL A 58 7.04 -0.30 -2.46
N ILE A 59 6.44 -1.32 -3.09
CA ILE A 59 6.34 -1.41 -4.55
C ILE A 59 5.50 -0.24 -5.10
N ALA A 60 4.38 0.09 -4.46
CA ALA A 60 3.53 1.21 -4.87
C ALA A 60 4.27 2.56 -4.75
N ILE A 61 5.06 2.76 -3.69
CA ILE A 61 5.92 3.95 -3.52
C ILE A 61 6.95 4.03 -4.65
N ILE A 62 7.64 2.92 -4.97
CA ILE A 62 8.60 2.87 -6.07
C ILE A 62 7.90 3.21 -7.40
N GLY A 63 6.73 2.63 -7.65
CA GLY A 63 5.92 2.95 -8.83
C GLY A 63 5.56 4.44 -8.92
N ALA A 64 5.17 5.07 -7.81
CA ALA A 64 4.91 6.49 -7.74
C ALA A 64 6.18 7.33 -8.00
N LEU A 65 7.34 6.94 -7.45
CA LEU A 65 8.60 7.65 -7.69
C LEU A 65 9.03 7.60 -9.16
N VAL A 66 8.88 6.45 -9.83
CA VAL A 66 9.26 6.26 -11.24
C VAL A 66 8.29 6.98 -12.19
N THR A 67 7.01 7.02 -11.84
CA THR A 67 5.97 7.67 -12.67
C THR A 67 5.77 9.15 -12.33
N ARG A 68 6.55 9.67 -11.37
CA ARG A 68 6.49 11.07 -10.95
C ARG A 68 6.63 11.99 -12.17
N PRO A 69 5.66 12.88 -12.42
CA PRO A 69 5.80 13.87 -13.48
C PRO A 69 7.01 14.77 -13.17
N LYS A 70 8.00 14.80 -14.07
CA LYS A 70 9.16 15.67 -13.96
C LYS A 70 8.71 17.13 -14.10
N SER A 71 9.07 17.96 -13.13
CA SER A 71 8.83 19.41 -13.18
C SER A 71 9.57 19.97 -14.38
N VAL A 72 8.85 20.63 -15.29
CA VAL A 72 9.45 21.42 -16.37
C VAL A 72 9.89 22.74 -15.76
N ASN A 73 11.19 22.85 -15.51
CA ASN A 73 11.84 24.07 -15.07
C ASN A 73 12.75 24.59 -16.18
#